data_AF-A0A9P9J1E2-F1
#
_entry.id   AF-A0A9P9J1E2-F1
#
_cell.length_a   1.000
_cell.length_b   1.000
_cell.length_c   1.000
_cell.angle_alpha   90.00
_cell.angle_beta   90.00
_cell.angle_gamma   90.00
#
_symmetry.space_group_name_H-M   'P 1'
#
loop_
_entity.id
_entity.type
_entity.pdbx_description
1 polymer ?
#
loop_
_entity_poly.entity_id
_entity_poly.type
_entity_poly.pdbx_seq_one_letter_code
_entity_poly.pdbx_strand_id
1 'polypeptide(L)'
;MHFKPTVLVLLLTSSVLASPANLHNDHNHNPDPDIFPNFDRYSDWAICKGKITKRDFPNLQAPNDQGGCVRYYQGIDMTGVVTELHFYFKDGFKSACDCIAECLKQKDLCTNWVWKHTFTHGDGGKRSCTLYSSPNLPTGVTLKYDTRKSEGFRPLQKTNNPQEGALAPLTFLDKAETKPDMFGVSGFTVEDQNHRLFC
;
A
#
# COMPACT_ATOMS: atom_id res chain seq x y z
N MET A 1 -67.49 6.31 16.39
CA MET A 1 -67.68 7.69 15.88
C MET A 1 -67.08 8.66 16.87
N HIS A 2 -65.93 9.25 16.52
CA HIS A 2 -65.57 10.65 16.78
C HIS A 2 -64.22 10.91 16.11
N PHE A 3 -64.26 11.75 15.08
CA PHE A 3 -63.13 12.16 14.26
C PHE A 3 -62.37 13.30 14.95
N LYS A 4 -61.04 13.31 14.82
CA LYS A 4 -60.22 14.52 14.93
C LYS A 4 -59.42 14.67 13.62
N PRO A 5 -59.47 15.82 12.94
CA PRO A 5 -58.69 16.07 11.74
C PRO A 5 -57.31 16.59 12.16
N THR A 6 -56.25 15.94 11.70
CA THR A 6 -54.89 16.48 11.80
C THR A 6 -54.41 16.85 10.41
N VAL A 7 -53.96 18.09 10.33
CA VAL A 7 -53.63 18.91 9.16
C VAL A 7 -52.61 18.23 8.24
N LEU A 8 -52.94 18.28 6.95
CA LEU A 8 -52.10 17.94 5.81
C LEU A 8 -50.94 18.94 5.71
N VAL A 9 -49.70 18.49 5.92
CA VAL A 9 -48.50 19.29 5.61
C VAL A 9 -47.96 18.81 4.25
N LEU A 10 -48.23 19.61 3.22
CA LEU A 10 -47.56 19.53 1.92
C LEU A 10 -46.12 20.04 2.08
N LEU A 11 -45.13 19.14 2.09
CA LEU A 11 -43.74 19.50 1.87
C LEU A 11 -43.45 19.43 0.36
N LEU A 12 -43.55 20.59 -0.27
CA LEU A 12 -42.90 20.88 -1.56
C LEU A 12 -41.40 21.00 -1.31
N THR A 13 -40.62 19.96 -1.62
CA THR A 13 -39.16 20.09 -1.73
C THR A 13 -38.75 20.05 -3.19
N SER A 14 -38.43 21.24 -3.66
CA SER A 14 -37.81 21.66 -4.91
C SER A 14 -36.85 20.62 -5.51
N SER A 15 -37.18 20.13 -6.70
CA SER A 15 -36.20 19.54 -7.61
C SER A 15 -35.23 20.64 -8.06
N VAL A 16 -34.05 20.70 -7.43
CA VAL A 16 -32.96 21.52 -7.95
C VAL A 16 -32.41 20.81 -9.19
N LEU A 17 -32.97 21.16 -10.35
CA LEU A 17 -32.31 20.96 -11.64
C LEU A 17 -31.06 21.85 -11.61
N ALA A 18 -29.92 21.28 -11.21
CA ALA A 18 -28.63 21.89 -11.44
C ALA A 18 -28.35 21.84 -12.95
N SER A 19 -28.64 22.93 -13.64
CA SER A 19 -28.12 23.17 -14.99
C SER A 19 -26.59 23.08 -14.94
N PRO A 20 -25.91 22.49 -15.94
CA PRO A 20 -24.47 22.51 -15.99
C PRO A 20 -24.04 23.96 -16.17
N ALA A 21 -23.34 24.51 -15.17
CA ALA A 21 -22.64 25.76 -15.34
C ALA A 21 -21.60 25.55 -16.44
N ASN A 22 -21.68 26.37 -17.49
CA ASN A 22 -20.63 26.53 -18.49
C ASN A 22 -19.29 26.67 -17.75
N LEU A 23 -18.40 25.67 -17.88
CA LEU A 23 -17.01 25.79 -17.47
C LEU A 23 -16.34 26.77 -18.45
N HIS A 24 -16.44 28.05 -18.15
CA HIS A 24 -15.59 29.06 -18.75
C HIS A 24 -14.19 28.85 -18.18
N ASN A 25 -13.23 28.70 -19.09
CA ASN A 25 -11.86 28.30 -18.84
C ASN A 25 -11.06 29.48 -18.25
N ASP A 26 -11.31 29.83 -16.99
CA ASP A 26 -10.50 30.79 -16.24
C ASP A 26 -9.58 30.04 -15.27
N HIS A 27 -8.43 29.59 -15.78
CA HIS A 27 -7.32 29.18 -14.93
C HIS A 27 -6.69 30.42 -14.29
N ASN A 28 -7.34 30.82 -13.20
CA ASN A 28 -6.94 31.81 -12.22
C ASN A 28 -5.54 31.50 -11.66
N HIS A 29 -4.78 32.55 -11.37
CA HIS A 29 -3.44 32.55 -10.79
C HIS A 29 -3.34 31.70 -9.50
N ASN A 30 -2.96 30.43 -9.62
CA ASN A 30 -2.68 29.55 -8.49
C ASN A 30 -1.20 29.13 -8.58
N PRO A 31 -0.41 29.21 -7.48
CA PRO A 31 0.94 28.66 -7.48
C PRO A 31 0.86 27.20 -7.90
N ASP A 32 1.74 26.80 -8.82
CA ASP A 32 1.76 25.54 -9.54
C ASP A 32 1.15 24.36 -8.75
N PRO A 33 -0.08 23.90 -9.08
CA PRO A 33 -0.70 22.76 -8.38
C PRO A 33 0.01 21.44 -8.71
N ASP A 34 0.84 21.42 -9.75
CA ASP A 34 1.67 20.27 -10.09
C ASP A 34 2.96 20.29 -9.26
N ILE A 35 2.93 19.56 -8.14
CA ILE A 35 4.11 19.38 -7.27
C ILE A 35 5.03 18.27 -7.77
N PHE A 36 4.69 17.58 -8.85
CA PHE A 36 5.43 16.41 -9.30
C PHE A 36 6.61 16.81 -10.19
N PRO A 37 7.78 16.18 -10.01
CA PRO A 37 8.86 16.36 -10.97
C PRO A 37 8.43 15.83 -12.34
N ASN A 38 9.09 16.31 -13.39
CA ASN A 38 8.97 15.70 -14.72
C ASN A 38 9.15 14.18 -14.59
N PHE A 39 8.22 13.44 -15.20
CA PHE A 39 8.16 11.98 -15.20
C PHE A 39 9.50 11.32 -15.58
N ASP A 40 10.28 11.93 -16.47
CA ASP A 40 11.61 11.42 -16.85
C ASP A 40 12.60 11.41 -15.68
N ARG A 41 12.56 12.44 -14.83
CA ARG A 41 13.39 12.54 -13.61
C ARG A 41 12.86 11.67 -12.48
N TYR A 42 11.56 11.39 -12.48
CA TYR A 42 10.94 10.47 -11.52
C TYR A 42 11.48 9.04 -11.70
N SER A 43 11.90 8.70 -12.92
CA SER A 43 12.53 7.41 -13.21
C SER A 43 13.85 7.19 -12.49
N ASP A 44 14.63 8.21 -12.15
CA ASP A 44 15.95 8.05 -11.51
C ASP A 44 15.87 7.36 -10.15
N TRP A 45 14.74 7.52 -9.46
CA TRP A 45 14.46 6.90 -8.17
C TRP A 45 13.83 5.51 -8.30
N ALA A 46 13.55 5.01 -9.50
CA ALA A 46 12.89 3.72 -9.65
C ALA A 46 13.84 2.55 -9.34
N ILE A 47 13.43 1.68 -8.42
CA ILE A 47 14.09 0.39 -8.16
C ILE A 47 13.56 -0.70 -9.10
N CYS A 48 14.35 -1.76 -9.30
CA CYS A 48 13.95 -2.93 -10.08
C CYS A 48 13.60 -2.63 -11.55
N LYS A 49 14.19 -1.58 -12.13
CA LYS A 49 14.20 -1.32 -13.58
C LYS A 49 14.66 -2.56 -14.36
N GLY A 50 13.99 -2.84 -15.47
CA GLY A 50 14.22 -4.01 -16.32
C GLY A 50 13.77 -5.34 -15.72
N LYS A 51 13.29 -5.37 -14.47
CA LYS A 51 12.74 -6.56 -13.80
C LYS A 51 11.24 -6.46 -13.54
N ILE A 52 10.77 -5.27 -13.17
CA ILE A 52 9.35 -4.96 -13.03
C ILE A 52 8.98 -4.07 -14.21
N THR A 53 8.53 -4.66 -15.31
CA THR A 53 8.33 -3.94 -16.57
C THR A 53 6.86 -3.87 -16.96
N LYS A 54 6.51 -2.95 -17.86
CA LYS A 54 5.17 -2.91 -18.47
C LYS A 54 4.87 -4.14 -19.33
N ARG A 55 5.88 -4.91 -19.74
CA ARG A 55 5.66 -6.18 -20.44
C ARG A 55 5.11 -7.24 -19.49
N ASP A 56 5.66 -7.32 -18.29
CA ASP A 56 5.30 -8.32 -17.29
C ASP A 56 4.08 -7.88 -16.46
N PHE A 57 3.88 -6.55 -16.33
CA PHE A 57 2.75 -5.90 -15.67
C PHE A 57 2.14 -4.82 -16.60
N PRO A 58 1.24 -5.18 -17.54
CA PRO A 58 0.73 -4.26 -18.57
C PRO A 58 0.14 -2.94 -18.08
N ASN A 59 -0.49 -2.96 -16.91
CA ASN A 59 -1.14 -1.77 -16.35
C ASN A 59 -0.23 -0.95 -15.43
N LEU A 60 1.05 -1.30 -15.33
CA LEU A 60 2.02 -0.63 -14.47
C LEU A 60 2.24 0.82 -14.89
N GLN A 61 1.98 1.73 -13.96
CA GLN A 61 2.21 3.17 -14.11
C GLN A 61 3.65 3.53 -13.79
N ALA A 62 4.57 2.98 -14.57
CA ALA A 62 5.99 3.27 -14.43
C ALA A 62 6.42 4.49 -15.27
N PRO A 63 7.46 5.23 -14.81
CA PRO A 63 8.04 6.40 -15.48
C PRO A 63 8.38 6.20 -16.96
N ASN A 64 8.83 5.00 -17.33
CA ASN A 64 9.21 4.67 -18.70
C ASN A 64 9.04 3.16 -18.95
N ASP A 65 9.42 2.69 -20.14
CA ASP A 65 9.27 1.29 -20.52
C ASP A 65 10.25 0.35 -19.82
N GLN A 66 11.32 0.88 -19.20
CA GLN A 66 12.17 0.08 -18.31
C GLN A 66 11.44 -0.29 -17.01
N GLY A 67 10.32 0.36 -16.72
CA GLY A 67 9.48 0.04 -15.58
C GLY A 67 10.08 0.49 -14.25
N GLY A 68 9.89 -0.33 -13.22
CA GLY A 68 10.38 -0.10 -11.86
C GLY A 68 9.34 0.52 -10.93
N CYS A 69 9.71 0.58 -9.66
CA CYS A 69 8.88 1.05 -8.55
C CYS A 69 9.55 2.23 -7.85
N VAL A 70 8.76 3.22 -7.45
CA VAL A 70 9.18 4.54 -6.95
C VAL A 70 8.56 4.87 -5.59
N ARG A 71 7.69 4.01 -5.06
CA ARG A 71 6.96 4.15 -3.79
C ARG A 71 7.48 3.12 -2.79
N TYR A 72 8.66 3.39 -2.25
CA TYR A 72 9.35 2.53 -1.30
C TYR A 72 10.10 3.33 -0.23
N TYR A 73 10.49 2.64 0.84
CA TYR A 73 11.30 3.15 1.93
C TYR A 73 12.54 2.28 2.08
N GLN A 74 13.70 2.88 1.87
CA GLN A 74 14.99 2.22 2.09
C GLN A 74 15.32 2.19 3.59
N GLY A 75 15.74 1.03 4.09
CA GLY A 75 16.13 0.79 5.47
C GLY A 75 14.97 0.74 6.48
N ILE A 76 13.73 0.87 6.00
CA ILE A 76 12.53 0.88 6.84
C ILE A 76 11.78 -0.43 6.66
N ASP A 77 11.37 -1.00 7.78
CA ASP A 77 10.53 -2.18 7.89
C ASP A 77 9.07 -1.74 8.05
N MET A 78 8.47 -1.28 6.95
CA MET A 78 7.06 -0.94 6.97
C MET A 78 6.23 -2.22 7.04
N THR A 79 5.92 -2.68 8.26
CA THR A 79 5.12 -3.87 8.53
C THR A 79 3.65 -3.62 8.21
N GLY A 80 2.83 -4.66 8.31
CA GLY A 80 1.40 -4.57 8.07
C GLY A 80 0.51 -5.27 9.09
N VAL A 81 -0.79 -4.99 9.01
CA VAL A 81 -1.70 -5.08 10.18
C VAL A 81 -2.69 -6.24 10.21
N VAL A 82 -2.84 -7.02 9.14
CA VAL A 82 -3.89 -8.05 9.07
C VAL A 82 -3.36 -9.43 8.70
N THR A 83 -2.64 -9.54 7.59
CA THR A 83 -2.19 -10.83 7.05
C THR A 83 -0.77 -10.72 6.55
N GLU A 84 0.00 -11.78 6.77
CA GLU A 84 1.38 -11.90 6.32
C GLU A 84 1.57 -13.17 5.47
N LEU A 85 2.31 -13.04 4.38
CA LEU A 85 2.83 -14.15 3.59
C LEU A 85 4.35 -14.07 3.61
N HIS A 86 5.00 -15.17 3.97
CA HIS A 86 6.46 -15.23 4.08
C HIS A 86 7.05 -16.09 2.96
N PHE A 87 8.03 -15.52 2.25
CA PHE A 87 8.77 -16.18 1.19
C PHE A 87 10.26 -16.07 1.44
N TYR A 88 10.97 -17.20 1.36
CA TYR A 88 12.38 -17.29 1.71
C TYR A 88 13.27 -17.44 0.48
N PHE A 89 14.58 -17.29 0.67
CA PHE A 89 15.57 -17.50 -0.39
C PHE A 89 15.47 -18.89 -1.04
N LYS A 90 15.14 -19.92 -0.24
CA LYS A 90 14.90 -21.29 -0.72
C LYS A 90 13.68 -21.43 -1.63
N ASP A 91 12.73 -20.50 -1.55
CA ASP A 91 11.50 -20.48 -2.34
C ASP A 91 11.69 -19.71 -3.66
N GLY A 92 12.92 -19.28 -3.97
CA GLY A 92 13.27 -18.56 -5.20
C GLY A 92 13.29 -17.04 -5.06
N PHE A 93 12.97 -16.48 -3.89
CA PHE A 93 13.00 -15.05 -3.62
C PHE A 93 14.41 -14.60 -3.29
N LYS A 94 15.12 -14.04 -4.28
CA LYS A 94 16.56 -13.73 -4.16
C LYS A 94 16.84 -12.24 -4.07
N SER A 95 15.82 -11.40 -4.30
CA SER A 95 15.94 -9.95 -4.33
C SER A 95 14.62 -9.27 -3.93
N ALA A 96 14.71 -7.98 -3.57
CA ALA A 96 13.54 -7.14 -3.37
C ALA A 96 12.61 -7.10 -4.60
N CYS A 97 13.17 -7.22 -5.81
CA CYS A 97 12.38 -7.24 -7.04
C CYS A 97 11.48 -8.46 -7.15
N ASP A 98 11.93 -9.62 -6.66
CA ASP A 98 11.08 -10.82 -6.61
C ASP A 98 9.92 -10.61 -5.63
N CYS A 99 10.18 -9.91 -4.52
CA CYS A 99 9.18 -9.54 -3.53
C CYS A 99 8.11 -8.58 -4.09
N ILE A 100 8.55 -7.53 -4.80
CA ILE A 100 7.63 -6.59 -5.47
C ILE A 100 6.79 -7.32 -6.53
N ALA A 101 7.42 -8.14 -7.37
CA ALA A 101 6.73 -8.87 -8.41
C ALA A 101 5.63 -9.76 -7.84
N GLU A 102 5.90 -10.43 -6.71
CA GLU A 102 4.90 -11.26 -6.05
C GLU A 102 3.76 -10.44 -5.45
N CYS A 103 4.06 -9.31 -4.81
CA CYS A 103 3.04 -8.41 -4.30
C CYS A 103 2.11 -7.91 -5.42
N LEU A 104 2.68 -7.50 -6.56
CA LEU A 104 1.92 -7.04 -7.73
C LEU A 104 1.02 -8.15 -8.33
N LYS A 105 1.43 -9.43 -8.26
CA LYS A 105 0.60 -10.56 -8.68
C LYS A 105 -0.53 -10.84 -7.69
N GLN A 106 -0.29 -10.62 -6.40
CA GLN A 106 -1.23 -10.87 -5.32
C GLN A 106 -2.00 -9.62 -4.91
N LYS A 107 -2.51 -8.86 -5.89
CA LYS A 107 -3.17 -7.56 -5.66
C LYS A 107 -4.34 -7.58 -4.66
N ASP A 108 -5.01 -8.72 -4.52
CA ASP A 108 -6.13 -8.88 -3.57
C ASP A 108 -5.66 -9.19 -2.14
N LEU A 109 -4.37 -9.51 -1.96
CA LEU A 109 -3.79 -9.97 -0.69
C LEU A 109 -2.59 -9.11 -0.24
N CYS A 110 -2.01 -8.31 -1.14
CA CYS A 110 -0.82 -7.53 -0.89
C CYS A 110 -1.00 -6.07 -1.29
N THR A 111 -0.80 -5.17 -0.34
CA THR A 111 -0.65 -3.73 -0.58
C THR A 111 0.68 -3.20 -0.08
N ASN A 112 1.42 -4.00 0.68
CA ASN A 112 2.70 -3.66 1.28
C ASN A 112 3.64 -4.87 1.28
N TRP A 113 4.92 -4.64 1.12
CA TRP A 113 5.93 -5.69 1.09
C TRP A 113 7.21 -5.23 1.78
N VAL A 114 7.96 -6.19 2.32
CA VAL A 114 9.25 -5.95 2.98
C VAL A 114 10.26 -7.01 2.58
N TRP A 115 11.46 -6.58 2.19
CA TRP A 115 12.63 -7.41 1.94
C TRP A 115 13.69 -7.14 3.02
N LYS A 116 13.85 -8.06 3.97
CA LYS A 116 14.74 -7.89 5.14
C LYS A 116 15.25 -9.23 5.70
N HIS A 117 16.23 -9.20 6.59
CA HIS A 117 16.57 -10.37 7.40
C HIS A 117 15.46 -10.60 8.45
N THR A 118 14.91 -11.82 8.50
CA THR A 118 13.89 -12.18 9.50
C THR A 118 14.45 -12.93 10.69
N PHE A 119 15.67 -13.48 10.57
CA PHE A 119 16.34 -14.27 11.61
C PHE A 119 15.49 -15.47 12.07
N THR A 120 14.63 -15.95 11.18
CA THR A 120 13.72 -17.07 11.44
C THR A 120 14.39 -18.39 11.07
N HIS A 121 14.02 -19.46 11.76
CA HIS A 121 14.58 -20.78 11.48
C HIS A 121 14.19 -21.23 10.06
N GLY A 122 15.15 -21.26 9.14
CA GLY A 122 14.94 -21.65 7.74
C GLY A 122 15.22 -20.56 6.70
N ASP A 123 15.52 -19.32 7.10
CA ASP A 123 15.94 -18.24 6.19
C ASP A 123 17.40 -18.35 5.72
N GLY A 124 18.19 -19.21 6.37
CA GLY A 124 19.61 -19.44 6.06
C GLY A 124 20.49 -18.21 6.26
N GLY A 125 20.07 -17.27 7.12
CA GLY A 125 20.74 -15.98 7.30
C GLY A 125 20.66 -15.07 6.08
N LYS A 126 19.70 -15.30 5.18
CA LYS A 126 19.43 -14.45 4.01
C LYS A 126 18.26 -13.53 4.29
N ARG A 127 18.15 -12.46 3.49
CA ARG A 127 16.93 -11.67 3.44
C ARG A 127 15.79 -12.53 2.88
N SER A 128 14.59 -12.27 3.37
CA SER A 128 13.34 -12.89 2.96
C SER A 128 12.33 -11.81 2.61
N CYS A 129 11.31 -12.21 1.87
CA CYS A 129 10.19 -11.36 1.49
C CYS A 129 9.00 -11.63 2.41
N THR A 130 8.42 -10.57 2.97
CA THR A 130 7.14 -10.63 3.65
C THR A 130 6.15 -9.72 2.94
N LEU A 131 4.99 -10.25 2.58
CA LEU A 131 3.89 -9.49 1.99
C LEU A 131 2.83 -9.22 3.06
N TYR A 132 2.26 -8.02 3.03
CA TYR A 132 1.21 -7.58 3.93
C TYR A 132 0.03 -6.98 3.18
N SER A 133 -1.17 -7.17 3.71
CA SER A 133 -2.42 -6.66 3.13
C SER A 133 -2.77 -5.21 3.49
N SER A 134 -2.08 -4.60 4.45
CA SER A 134 -2.28 -3.20 4.84
C SER A 134 -1.06 -2.68 5.60
N PRO A 135 -0.63 -1.41 5.42
CA PRO A 135 0.45 -0.79 6.21
C PRO A 135 0.16 -0.75 7.72
N ASN A 136 1.22 -0.47 8.48
CA ASN A 136 1.16 -0.06 9.89
C ASN A 136 0.11 1.01 10.18
N LEU A 137 -0.49 0.90 11.36
CA LEU A 137 -1.46 1.85 11.85
C LEU A 137 -0.84 2.85 12.82
N PRO A 138 -1.33 4.10 12.85
CA PRO A 138 -1.02 5.03 13.92
C PRO A 138 -1.46 4.48 15.29
N THR A 139 -0.73 4.82 16.35
CA THR A 139 -1.01 4.40 17.75
C THR A 139 -2.42 4.71 18.24
N GLY A 140 -3.09 5.71 17.66
CA GLY A 140 -4.47 6.08 18.00
C GLY A 140 -5.54 5.20 17.33
N VAL A 141 -5.17 4.24 16.48
CA VAL A 141 -6.10 3.40 15.73
C VAL A 141 -6.11 1.98 16.28
N THR A 142 -7.27 1.55 16.77
CA THR A 142 -7.50 0.15 17.19
C THR A 142 -8.38 -0.56 16.17
N LEU A 143 -7.89 -1.67 15.61
CA LEU A 143 -8.72 -2.54 14.78
C LEU A 143 -9.46 -3.56 15.65
N LYS A 144 -10.77 -3.64 15.43
CA LYS A 144 -11.64 -4.65 16.04
C LYS A 144 -12.05 -5.66 14.96
N TYR A 145 -11.54 -6.88 15.07
CA TYR A 145 -11.89 -7.96 14.15
C TYR A 145 -12.97 -8.86 14.75
N ASP A 146 -13.96 -9.25 13.94
CA ASP A 146 -14.86 -10.36 14.28
C ASP A 146 -14.25 -11.67 13.76
N THR A 147 -13.35 -12.24 14.55
CA THR A 147 -12.61 -13.46 14.18
C THR A 147 -13.48 -14.67 13.91
N ARG A 148 -14.77 -14.66 14.31
CA ARG A 148 -15.73 -15.73 14.05
C ARG A 148 -16.38 -15.64 12.66
N LYS A 149 -16.34 -14.47 12.03
CA LYS A 149 -16.95 -14.19 10.71
C LYS A 149 -15.94 -13.79 9.65
N SER A 150 -14.70 -13.51 10.04
CA SER A 150 -13.61 -13.25 9.11
C SER A 150 -13.05 -14.58 8.56
N GLU A 151 -12.66 -14.58 7.30
CA GLU A 151 -11.97 -15.70 6.64
C GLU A 151 -10.66 -15.20 6.02
N GLY A 152 -9.73 -16.10 5.70
CA GLY A 152 -8.51 -15.76 4.97
C GLY A 152 -7.46 -14.95 5.74
N PHE A 153 -7.60 -14.77 7.05
CA PHE A 153 -6.65 -14.04 7.88
C PHE A 153 -5.84 -14.97 8.78
N ARG A 154 -4.59 -14.56 9.10
CA ARG A 154 -3.77 -15.17 10.15
C ARG A 154 -3.51 -14.11 11.20
N PRO A 155 -3.91 -14.33 12.47
CA PRO A 155 -3.61 -13.38 13.53
C PRO A 155 -2.11 -13.10 13.59
N LEU A 156 -1.73 -11.83 13.67
CA LEU A 156 -0.35 -11.43 13.88
C LEU A 156 0.14 -11.95 15.24
N GLN A 157 1.42 -12.32 15.29
CA GLN A 157 2.05 -12.64 16.56
C GLN A 157 2.05 -11.41 17.47
N LYS A 158 1.89 -11.59 18.78
CA LYS A 158 1.78 -10.48 19.74
C LYS A 158 2.99 -9.51 19.70
N THR A 159 4.17 -10.03 19.39
CA THR A 159 5.41 -9.25 19.22
C THR A 159 5.51 -8.52 17.88
N ASN A 160 4.62 -8.84 16.93
CA ASN A 160 4.50 -8.21 15.62
C ASN A 160 3.22 -7.35 15.58
N ASN A 161 2.81 -6.77 16.72
CA ASN A 161 1.59 -5.98 16.85
C ASN A 161 1.81 -4.58 16.24
N PRO A 162 1.23 -4.29 15.07
CA PRO A 162 1.44 -3.03 14.39
C PRO A 162 0.57 -1.90 14.95
N GLN A 163 -0.21 -2.16 16.01
CA GLN A 163 -0.92 -1.14 16.79
C GLN A 163 -0.02 -0.45 17.83
N GLU A 164 1.21 -0.92 18.07
CA GLU A 164 2.21 -0.18 18.87
C GLU A 164 2.79 1.04 18.11
N GLY A 165 2.38 1.24 16.85
CA GLY A 165 2.99 2.09 15.85
C GLY A 165 2.93 3.61 16.08
N ALA A 166 4.01 4.20 16.57
CA ALA A 166 4.31 5.61 16.28
C ALA A 166 5.45 5.74 15.26
N LEU A 167 6.47 4.88 15.33
CA LEU A 167 7.64 4.92 14.46
C LEU A 167 7.68 3.67 13.60
N ALA A 168 7.94 3.84 12.30
CA ALA A 168 8.25 2.71 11.43
C ALA A 168 9.58 2.10 11.88
N PRO A 169 9.64 0.78 12.13
CA PRO A 169 10.88 0.13 12.55
C PRO A 169 11.92 0.18 11.43
N LEU A 170 13.20 0.08 11.81
CA LEU A 170 14.30 -0.10 10.87
C LEU A 170 14.41 -1.58 10.49
N THR A 171 14.99 -1.86 9.33
CA THR A 171 15.53 -3.19 9.05
C THR A 171 16.89 -3.35 9.72
N PHE A 172 17.27 -4.57 10.12
CA PHE A 172 18.53 -4.84 10.82
C PHE A 172 19.32 -6.00 10.20
N LEU A 173 20.65 -5.97 10.39
CA LEU A 173 21.58 -7.03 9.98
C LEU A 173 21.81 -8.07 11.09
N ASP A 174 21.40 -7.77 12.32
CA ASP A 174 21.55 -8.61 13.49
C ASP A 174 20.24 -8.76 14.29
N LYS A 175 20.10 -9.92 14.95
CA LYS A 175 18.92 -10.23 15.76
C LYS A 175 18.75 -9.35 17.00
N ALA A 176 19.83 -8.71 17.47
CA ALA A 176 19.78 -7.80 18.61
C ALA A 176 19.34 -6.38 18.22
N GLU A 177 19.03 -6.13 16.93
CA GLU A 177 18.56 -4.85 16.43
C GLU A 177 19.53 -3.69 16.71
N THR A 178 20.84 -3.97 16.67
CA THR A 178 21.89 -2.97 16.95
C THR A 178 22.56 -2.44 15.69
N LYS A 179 22.38 -3.10 14.55
CA LYS A 179 23.01 -2.77 13.27
C LYS A 179 21.95 -2.56 12.19
N PRO A 180 21.50 -1.30 11.97
CA PRO A 180 20.57 -0.98 10.90
C PRO A 180 21.05 -1.47 9.53
N ASP A 181 20.14 -2.07 8.78
CA ASP A 181 20.34 -2.55 7.43
C ASP A 181 19.89 -1.49 6.43
N MET A 182 20.83 -0.79 5.81
CA MET A 182 20.53 0.25 4.82
C MET A 182 20.00 -0.31 3.49
N PHE A 183 20.06 -1.63 3.28
CA PHE A 183 19.61 -2.28 2.05
C PHE A 183 18.36 -3.13 2.24
N GLY A 184 17.87 -3.25 3.47
CA GLY A 184 16.48 -3.63 3.68
C GLY A 184 15.58 -2.60 3.02
N VAL A 185 14.44 -3.03 2.52
CA VAL A 185 13.54 -2.13 1.80
C VAL A 185 12.11 -2.62 1.93
N SER A 186 11.20 -1.68 2.10
CA SER A 186 9.76 -1.92 2.08
C SER A 186 9.09 -1.00 1.09
N GLY A 187 7.89 -1.34 0.64
CA GLY A 187 7.16 -0.47 -0.28
C GLY A 187 5.69 -0.80 -0.34
N PHE A 188 4.98 -0.01 -1.14
CA PHE A 188 3.55 -0.16 -1.34
C PHE A 188 3.24 -0.58 -2.77
N THR A 189 2.17 -1.33 -2.92
CA THR A 189 1.54 -1.55 -4.22
C THR A 189 0.05 -1.28 -4.12
N VAL A 190 -0.54 -0.81 -5.21
CA VAL A 190 -1.98 -0.54 -5.28
C VAL A 190 -2.46 -0.66 -6.71
N GLU A 191 -3.68 -1.16 -6.89
CA GLU A 191 -4.44 -1.04 -8.12
C GLU A 191 -5.52 0.04 -7.92
N ASP A 192 -5.63 0.99 -8.85
CA ASP A 192 -6.71 1.98 -8.78
C ASP A 192 -8.01 1.47 -9.42
N GLN A 193 -9.07 2.29 -9.33
CA GLN A 193 -10.39 1.98 -9.88
C GLN A 193 -10.41 1.83 -11.41
N ASN A 194 -9.35 2.27 -12.11
CA ASN A 194 -9.18 2.12 -13.55
C ASN A 194 -8.23 0.96 -13.89
N HIS A 195 -7.97 0.06 -12.94
CA HIS A 195 -7.06 -1.08 -13.08
C HIS A 195 -5.60 -0.72 -13.36
N ARG A 196 -5.18 0.50 -13.01
CA ARG A 196 -3.79 0.93 -13.12
C ARG A 196 -3.03 0.44 -11.91
N LEU A 197 -1.90 -0.22 -12.15
CA LEU A 197 -1.03 -0.76 -11.11
C LEU A 197 0.06 0.25 -10.76
N PHE A 198 0.30 0.41 -9.47
CA PHE A 198 1.34 1.28 -8.97
C PHE A 198 2.22 0.56 -7.97
N CYS A 199 3.49 0.91 -8.06
CA CYS A 199 4.56 0.74 -7.10
C CYS A 199 5.53 1.90 -7.37
#